data_AF-A0A521NEB8-F1
#
_entry.id   AF-A0A521NEB8-F1
#
_cell.length_a   1.000
_cell.length_b   1.000
_cell.length_c   1.000
_cell.angle_alpha   90.00
_cell.angle_beta   90.00
_cell.angle_gamma   90.00
#
_symmetry.space_group_name_H-M   'P 1'
#
loop_
_entity.id
_entity.type
_entity.pdbx_description
1 polymer ?
#
loop_
_entity_poly.entity_id
_entity_poly.type
_entity_poly.pdbx_seq_one_letter_code
_entity_poly.pdbx_strand_id
1 'polypeptide(L)'
;MNKTAIETIQEAITTWKGKRNFTFENKQVHPYKSPIVDGEYVLRFTNSINDFFCNEQTIQISLTSRPFHTGTLSEKPLSESPKGDKHRLDKFLEEFDNDFYTEVENRLNDCIETLTTSDPLFF
;
A
#
# COMPACT_ATOMS: atom_id res chain seq x y z
N MET A 1 -14.24 13.09 15.71
CA MET A 1 -13.06 12.25 15.42
C MET A 1 -11.86 12.79 16.19
N ASN A 2 -11.02 11.91 16.76
CA ASN A 2 -9.87 12.28 17.58
C ASN A 2 -8.70 12.76 16.68
N LYS A 3 -8.26 14.02 16.86
CA LYS A 3 -7.18 14.62 16.06
C LYS A 3 -5.86 13.85 16.19
N THR A 4 -5.50 13.44 17.39
CA THR A 4 -4.27 12.68 17.66
C THR A 4 -4.28 11.32 16.96
N ALA A 5 -5.44 10.66 16.89
CA ALA A 5 -5.58 9.40 16.16
C ALA A 5 -5.33 9.60 14.65
N ILE A 6 -5.89 10.65 14.07
CA ILE A 6 -5.71 10.99 12.66
C ILE A 6 -4.23 11.25 12.35
N GLU A 7 -3.58 12.11 13.15
CA GLU A 7 -2.16 12.46 12.97
C GLU A 7 -1.26 11.21 13.08
N THR A 8 -1.56 10.32 14.02
CA THR A 8 -0.79 9.09 14.22
C THR A 8 -0.91 8.13 13.03
N ILE A 9 -2.12 7.96 12.49
CA ILE A 9 -2.36 7.15 11.30
C ILE A 9 -1.69 7.78 10.07
N GLN A 10 -1.78 9.11 9.93
CA GLN A 10 -1.13 9.85 8.84
C GLN A 10 0.40 9.73 8.89
N GLU A 11 0.99 9.72 10.08
CA GLU A 11 2.42 9.50 10.26
C GLU A 11 2.84 8.14 9.70
N ALA A 12 2.17 7.06 10.12
CA ALA A 12 2.44 5.70 9.63
C ALA A 12 2.29 5.59 8.11
N ILE A 13 1.22 6.16 7.55
CA ILE A 13 1.00 6.21 6.09
C ILE A 13 2.12 6.96 5.38
N THR A 14 2.56 8.10 5.93
CA THR A 14 3.62 8.92 5.34
C THR A 14 4.95 8.18 5.35
N THR A 15 5.29 7.54 6.47
CA THR A 15 6.48 6.69 6.58
C THR A 15 6.45 5.55 5.57
N TRP A 16 5.32 4.85 5.43
CA TRP A 16 5.17 3.77 4.45
C TRP A 16 5.31 4.26 3.01
N LYS A 17 4.69 5.39 2.64
CA LYS A 17 4.82 5.98 1.30
C LYS A 17 6.26 6.41 0.96
N GLY A 18 7.03 6.78 1.98
CA GLY A 18 8.45 7.16 1.85
C GLY A 18 9.39 5.96 1.70
N LYS A 19 8.97 4.76 2.11
CA LYS A 19 9.71 3.51 1.90
C LYS A 19 9.34 2.93 0.54
N ARG A 20 10.28 2.88 -0.39
CA ARG A 20 10.12 2.29 -1.73
C ARG A 20 11.39 1.55 -2.11
N ASN A 21 11.25 0.39 -2.72
CA ASN A 21 12.39 -0.32 -3.30
C ASN A 21 12.60 0.08 -4.76
N PHE A 22 11.57 0.64 -5.42
CA PHE A 22 11.64 1.06 -6.82
C PHE A 22 11.24 2.53 -6.99
N THR A 23 11.93 3.25 -7.88
CA THR A 23 11.69 4.68 -8.12
C THR A 23 10.30 4.97 -8.71
N PHE A 24 9.82 4.06 -9.56
CA PHE A 24 8.51 4.12 -10.24
C PHE A 24 7.39 3.46 -9.42
N GLU A 25 7.66 3.09 -8.18
CA GLU A 25 6.66 2.54 -7.28
C GLU A 25 5.64 3.60 -6.86
N ASN A 26 4.35 3.30 -7.07
CA ASN A 26 3.24 4.18 -6.77
C ASN A 26 2.36 3.60 -5.64
N LYS A 27 2.43 4.25 -4.48
CA LYS A 27 1.72 3.92 -3.25
C LYS A 27 0.52 4.84 -3.01
N GLN A 28 -0.68 4.26 -2.96
CA GLN A 28 -1.94 4.98 -2.77
C GLN A 28 -2.70 4.48 -1.53
N VAL A 29 -3.53 5.36 -0.97
CA VAL A 29 -4.41 5.05 0.17
C VAL A 29 -5.81 5.49 -0.17
N HIS A 30 -6.76 4.60 0.02
CA HIS A 30 -8.17 4.83 -0.25
C HIS A 30 -8.95 4.68 1.05
N PRO A 31 -9.31 5.79 1.73
CA PRO A 31 -10.22 5.75 2.86
C PRO A 31 -11.66 5.58 2.36
N TYR A 32 -12.43 4.75 3.04
CA TYR A 32 -13.87 4.61 2.80
C TYR A 32 -14.61 4.30 4.10
N LYS A 33 -15.92 4.57 4.11
CA LYS A 33 -16.77 4.24 5.25
C LYS A 33 -17.06 2.74 5.27
N SER A 34 -16.97 2.13 6.43
CA SER A 34 -17.34 0.73 6.62
C SER A 34 -18.81 0.51 6.21
N PRO A 35 -19.12 -0.45 5.33
CA PRO A 35 -20.51 -0.77 5.00
C PRO A 35 -21.19 -1.60 6.10
N ILE A 36 -20.43 -2.07 7.09
CA ILE A 36 -20.90 -2.95 8.17
C ILE A 36 -21.12 -2.17 9.47
N VAL A 37 -20.21 -1.24 9.79
CA VAL A 37 -20.23 -0.48 11.05
C VAL A 37 -20.37 1.00 10.74
N ASP A 38 -21.49 1.59 11.16
CA ASP A 38 -21.75 3.01 10.93
C ASP A 38 -20.72 3.90 11.64
N GLY A 39 -20.25 4.93 10.94
CA GLY A 39 -19.25 5.87 11.44
C GLY A 39 -17.82 5.33 11.54
N GLU A 40 -17.50 4.10 11.12
CA GLU A 40 -16.14 3.56 11.07
C GLU A 40 -15.42 3.88 9.75
N TYR A 41 -14.16 4.33 9.85
CA TYR A 41 -13.29 4.50 8.69
C TYR A 41 -12.39 3.29 8.49
N VAL A 42 -12.39 2.81 7.24
CA VAL A 42 -11.58 1.69 6.77
C VAL A 42 -10.60 2.20 5.73
N LEU A 43 -9.38 1.69 5.78
CA LEU A 43 -8.32 2.04 4.86
C LEU A 43 -8.04 0.87 3.92
N ARG A 44 -7.75 1.18 2.66
CA ARG A 44 -7.20 0.23 1.69
C ARG A 44 -5.96 0.83 1.06
N PHE A 45 -4.96 0.01 0.86
CA PHE A 45 -3.66 0.41 0.34
C PHE A 45 -3.46 -0.23 -1.02
N THR A 46 -2.90 0.54 -1.95
CA THR A 46 -2.56 0.04 -3.28
C THR A 46 -1.10 0.33 -3.51
N ASN A 47 -0.37 -0.67 -4.02
CA ASN A 47 0.99 -0.50 -4.51
C ASN A 47 1.06 -0.96 -5.96
N SER A 48 1.82 -0.24 -6.78
CA SER A 48 1.89 -0.53 -8.20
C SER A 48 3.21 -0.11 -8.84
N ILE A 49 3.59 -0.84 -9.88
CA ILE A 49 4.69 -0.55 -10.80
C ILE A 49 4.15 -0.80 -12.21
N ASN A 50 4.29 0.18 -13.10
CA ASN A 50 3.75 0.10 -14.46
C ASN A 50 4.80 0.34 -15.57
N ASP A 51 6.07 0.51 -15.19
CA ASP A 51 7.12 1.01 -16.10
C ASP A 51 8.19 -0.04 -16.44
N PHE A 52 7.95 -1.31 -16.12
CA PHE A 52 8.83 -2.40 -16.54
C PHE A 52 8.42 -2.92 -17.92
N PHE A 53 9.41 -3.25 -18.73
CA PHE A 53 9.23 -3.93 -20.02
C PHE A 53 10.07 -5.20 -20.04
N CYS A 54 9.44 -6.30 -20.46
CA CYS A 54 10.11 -7.55 -20.77
C CYS A 54 9.74 -7.94 -22.20
N ASN A 55 10.73 -8.03 -23.08
CA ASN A 55 10.52 -8.32 -24.50
C ASN A 55 9.39 -7.46 -25.15
N GLU A 56 9.51 -6.14 -25.04
CA GLU A 56 8.55 -5.16 -25.57
C GLU A 56 7.14 -5.19 -24.94
N GLN A 57 6.90 -6.07 -23.96
CA GLN A 57 5.64 -6.12 -23.21
C GLN A 57 5.77 -5.37 -21.90
N THR A 58 4.85 -4.46 -21.64
CA THR A 58 4.75 -3.78 -20.36
C THR A 58 4.33 -4.76 -19.27
N ILE A 59 5.14 -4.89 -18.23
CA ILE A 59 4.79 -5.59 -16.99
C ILE A 59 4.13 -4.58 -16.07
N GLN A 60 2.83 -4.78 -15.82
CA GLN A 60 2.08 -4.03 -14.83
C GLN A 60 1.87 -4.90 -13.59
N ILE A 61 2.32 -4.40 -12.46
CA ILE A 61 2.16 -5.04 -11.16
C ILE A 61 1.32 -4.11 -10.32
N SER A 62 0.18 -4.59 -9.84
CA SER A 62 -0.68 -3.83 -8.95
C SER A 62 -1.25 -4.77 -7.89
N LEU A 63 -0.97 -4.47 -6.63
CA LEU A 63 -1.53 -5.17 -5.50
C LEU A 63 -2.39 -4.21 -4.69
N THR A 64 -3.56 -4.68 -4.30
CA THR A 64 -4.47 -3.96 -3.42
C THR A 64 -4.62 -4.75 -2.13
N SER A 65 -4.42 -4.08 -1.00
CA SER A 65 -4.48 -4.71 0.31
C SER A 65 -5.91 -5.14 0.65
N ARG A 66 -6.01 -6.09 1.58
CA ARG A 66 -7.25 -6.28 2.34
C ARG A 66 -7.60 -4.99 3.12
N PRO A 67 -8.87 -4.81 3.53
CA PRO A 67 -9.25 -3.68 4.37
C PRO A 67 -8.51 -3.62 5.71
N PHE A 68 -8.07 -2.43 6.12
CA PHE A 68 -7.55 -2.17 7.47
C PHE A 68 -8.57 -1.37 8.28
N HIS A 69 -8.97 -1.94 9.40
CA HIS A 69 -9.91 -1.33 10.34
C HIS A 69 -9.15 -0.60 11.44
N THR A 70 -9.46 0.68 11.59
CA THR A 70 -8.91 1.51 12.66
C THR A 70 -9.79 1.35 13.91
N GLY A 71 -9.19 1.03 15.05
CA GLY A 71 -9.93 0.99 16.32
C GLY A 71 -10.24 2.39 16.88
N THR A 72 -9.56 3.42 16.37
CA THR A 72 -9.58 4.79 16.89
C THR A 72 -10.25 5.82 15.98
N LEU A 73 -10.41 5.54 14.67
CA LEU A 73 -11.11 6.43 13.73
C LEU A 73 -12.54 5.94 13.47
N SER A 74 -13.39 6.11 14.47
CA SER A 74 -14.82 5.97 14.30
C SER A 74 -15.59 6.97 15.16
N GLU A 75 -16.90 7.08 14.93
CA GLU A 75 -17.81 7.85 15.80
C GLU A 75 -17.92 7.24 17.22
N LYS A 76 -17.70 5.92 17.34
CA LYS A 76 -17.66 5.16 18.60
C LYS A 76 -16.37 4.32 18.64
N PRO A 77 -15.23 4.92 19.01
CA PRO A 77 -13.93 4.23 18.97
C PRO A 77 -13.94 3.00 19.89
N LEU A 78 -13.45 1.87 19.38
CA LEU A 78 -13.28 0.63 20.14
C LEU A 78 -12.02 0.68 21.02
N SER A 79 -11.13 1.64 20.75
CA SER A 79 -9.88 1.87 21.48
C SER A 79 -9.59 3.37 21.55
N GLU A 80 -9.06 3.80 22.70
CA GLU A 80 -8.54 5.16 22.88
C GLU A 80 -7.03 5.25 22.66
N SER A 81 -6.40 4.19 22.13
CA SER A 81 -4.95 4.11 21.93
C SER A 81 -4.55 4.28 20.46
N PRO A 82 -4.32 5.52 19.98
CA PRO A 82 -3.70 5.80 18.69
C PRO A 82 -2.42 5.01 18.43
N LYS A 83 -1.61 4.80 19.46
CA LYS A 83 -0.34 4.05 19.35
C LYS A 83 -0.56 2.58 19.03
N GLY A 84 -1.62 1.97 19.57
CA GLY A 84 -1.97 0.58 19.26
C GLY A 84 -2.40 0.41 17.80
N ASP A 85 -3.20 1.36 17.31
CA ASP A 85 -3.58 1.42 15.89
C ASP A 85 -2.38 1.66 14.97
N LYS A 86 -1.46 2.55 15.36
CA LYS A 86 -0.19 2.77 14.64
C LYS A 86 0.60 1.47 14.50
N HIS A 87 0.84 0.78 15.61
CA HIS A 87 1.65 -0.43 15.61
C HIS A 87 1.03 -1.54 14.75
N ARG A 88 -0.30 -1.71 14.82
CA ARG A 88 -1.03 -2.63 13.95
C ARG A 88 -0.92 -2.23 12.48
N LEU A 89 -1.02 -0.94 12.19
CA LEU A 89 -0.92 -0.42 10.84
C LEU A 89 0.49 -0.59 10.27
N ASP A 90 1.52 -0.28 11.05
CA ASP A 90 2.93 -0.46 10.65
C ASP A 90 3.20 -1.92 10.26
N LYS A 91 2.78 -2.88 11.11
CA LYS A 91 2.92 -4.31 10.82
C LYS A 91 2.12 -4.72 9.58
N PHE A 92 0.89 -4.23 9.45
CA PHE A 92 0.04 -4.50 8.29
C PHE A 92 0.68 -4.03 6.98
N LEU A 93 1.28 -2.85 6.99
CA LEU A 93 1.93 -2.25 5.82
C LEU A 93 3.25 -2.94 5.47
N GLU A 94 3.99 -3.41 6.48
CA GLU A 94 5.18 -4.24 6.27
C GLU A 94 4.84 -5.58 5.62
N GLU A 95 3.81 -6.29 6.11
CA GLU A 95 3.31 -7.52 5.49
C GLU A 95 2.87 -7.25 4.03
N PHE A 96 2.13 -6.17 3.79
CA PHE A 96 1.67 -5.79 2.45
C PHE A 96 2.82 -5.46 1.48
N ASP A 97 3.86 -4.76 1.94
CA ASP A 97 5.04 -4.48 1.13
C ASP A 97 5.80 -5.77 0.80
N ASN A 98 5.94 -6.69 1.75
CA ASN A 98 6.58 -7.99 1.49
C ASN A 98 5.82 -8.81 0.45
N ASP A 99 4.49 -8.86 0.54
CA ASP A 99 3.64 -9.53 -0.45
C ASP A 99 3.81 -8.89 -1.84
N PHE A 100 3.83 -7.56 -1.91
CA PHE A 100 4.05 -6.83 -3.15
C PHE A 100 5.42 -7.12 -3.76
N TYR A 101 6.50 -7.04 -2.97
CA TYR A 101 7.85 -7.30 -3.48
C TYR A 101 8.06 -8.77 -3.86
N THR A 102 7.40 -9.70 -3.17
CA THR A 102 7.36 -11.11 -3.60
C THR A 102 6.72 -11.25 -4.99
N GLU A 103 5.59 -10.57 -5.24
CA GLU A 103 4.97 -10.56 -6.57
C GLU A 103 5.90 -9.92 -7.61
N VAL A 104 6.58 -8.83 -7.27
CA VAL A 104 7.58 -8.21 -8.16
C VAL A 104 8.69 -9.19 -8.52
N GLU A 105 9.31 -9.83 -7.53
CA GLU A 105 10.36 -10.81 -7.75
C GLU A 105 9.88 -11.98 -8.63
N ASN A 106 8.67 -12.49 -8.39
CA ASN A 106 8.10 -13.56 -9.22
C ASN A 106 7.95 -13.11 -10.69
N ARG A 107 7.40 -11.91 -10.92
CA ARG A 107 7.22 -11.37 -12.28
C ARG A 107 8.54 -11.09 -12.99
N LEU A 108 9.54 -10.64 -12.27
CA LEU A 108 10.87 -10.40 -12.82
C LEU A 108 11.60 -11.72 -13.10
N ASN A 109 11.43 -12.75 -12.27
CA ASN A 109 11.99 -14.09 -12.50
C ASN A 109 11.37 -14.79 -13.71
N ASP A 110 10.09 -14.52 -14.01
CA ASP A 110 9.43 -15.01 -15.22
C ASP A 110 9.95 -14.33 -16.51
N CYS A 111 10.66 -13.19 -16.39
CA CYS A 111 11.31 -12.54 -17.52
C CYS A 111 12.66 -13.20 -17.83
N ILE A 112 12.66 -14.13 -18.79
CA ILE A 112 13.85 -14.89 -19.23
C ILE A 112 14.73 -14.07 -20.21
N GLU A 113 14.25 -12.90 -20.63
CA GLU A 113 14.87 -12.05 -21.66
C GLU A 113 15.37 -10.71 -21.08
N THR A 114 15.55 -9.71 -21.95
CA THR A 114 16.01 -8.37 -21.57
C THR A 114 14.90 -7.62 -20.82
N LEU A 115 15.21 -7.20 -19.59
CA LEU A 115 14.40 -6.30 -18.78
C LEU A 115 14.84 -4.85 -19.00
N THR A 116 13.91 -3.98 -19.41
CA THR A 116 14.15 -2.52 -19.49
C THR A 116 13.14 -1.76 -18.64
N THR A 117 13.51 -0.56 -18.20
CA THR A 117 12.65 0.36 -17.42
C THR A 117 12.17 1.55 -18.27
N SER A 118 12.28 1.41 -19.57
CA SER A 118 12.00 2.43 -20.58
C SER A 118 11.51 1.71 -21.82
N ASP A 119 10.48 2.26 -22.46
CA ASP A 119 9.79 1.64 -23.59
C ASP A 119 10.80 1.31 -24.71
N PRO A 120 11.01 0.02 -25.03
CA PRO A 120 12.00 -0.41 -26.01
C PRO A 120 11.63 0.00 -27.45
N LEU A 121 10.37 0.36 -27.73
CA LEU A 121 9.93 0.82 -29.06
C LEU A 121 10.43 2.22 -29.41
N PHE A 122 10.96 2.97 -28.43
CA PHE A 122 11.43 4.34 -28.62
C PHE A 122 12.97 4.50 -28.50
N PHE A 123 13.73 3.40 -28.61
CA PHE A 123 15.20 3.40 -28.72
C PHE A 123 15.69 3.11 -30.15
#